data_AF-A0A7X0L0M2-F1
#
_entry.id   AF-A0A7X0L0M2-F1
#
_cell.length_a   1.000
_cell.length_b   1.000
_cell.length_c   1.000
_cell.angle_alpha   90.00
_cell.angle_beta   90.00
_cell.angle_gamma   90.00
#
_symmetry.space_group_name_H-M   'P 1'
#
loop_
_entity.id
_entity.type
_entity.pdbx_description
1 polymer ?
#
loop_
_entity_poly.entity_id
_entity_poly.type
_entity_poly.pdbx_seq_one_letter_code
_entity_poly.pdbx_strand_id
1 'polypeptide(L)'
;MYGQVPEGQGQAQGHGQGRPPMPGPPMPGPRMGGPPMSGPFPPAGPPGPPPVKRPSPIVWVAVAVAGVVALAGVAFLALHGTGAPTGPVKADQCVDTGFGADDGKRIPPSLRVSCDDAKAKAKVVKVVGKKEASAFQFGSRAEPDCPSGTDGFTNVREKKEDKTYYEACVRNLKGAHPGDPGAGGAFLSAGDCVSSGSIGFGKEQPCSKTDWYGKVIARVNAENACPAKTLETMKLRSFGGGNAANPVLCLGPGGGVLSPGDCIEDPSFNIGDLGKAQCGSSDAIAKVVGRVATTKECPAEATDYMTSEGAFRPVLCLKKLRPTLTEKLRSLPG
;
A
#
# COMPACT_ATOMS: atom_id res chain seq x y z
N MET A 1 25.18 -3.58 -35.61
CA MET A 1 26.26 -4.45 -35.09
C MET A 1 25.82 -4.94 -33.72
N TYR A 2 25.58 -6.25 -33.58
CA TYR A 2 25.08 -6.85 -32.35
C TYR A 2 26.25 -7.08 -31.38
N GLY A 3 26.24 -6.40 -30.24
CA GLY A 3 27.19 -6.61 -29.14
C GLY A 3 26.62 -7.56 -28.10
N GLN A 4 27.30 -8.69 -27.89
CA GLN A 4 27.04 -9.67 -26.83
C GLN A 4 27.30 -9.04 -25.45
N VAL A 5 26.43 -9.33 -24.49
CA VAL A 5 26.64 -9.00 -23.06
C VAL A 5 27.19 -10.25 -22.37
N PRO A 6 28.29 -10.17 -21.59
CA PRO A 6 28.82 -11.33 -20.89
C PRO A 6 28.04 -11.63 -19.60
N GLU A 7 27.71 -12.91 -19.42
CA GLU A 7 27.23 -13.51 -18.18
C GLU A 7 28.33 -13.46 -17.10
N GLY A 8 28.12 -12.63 -16.09
CA GLY A 8 28.93 -12.61 -14.86
C GLY A 8 28.21 -13.32 -13.73
N GLN A 9 28.55 -14.59 -13.51
CA GLN A 9 28.17 -15.36 -12.32
C GLN A 9 28.95 -14.83 -11.10
N GLY A 10 28.25 -14.28 -10.12
CA GLY A 10 28.80 -13.88 -8.83
C GLY A 10 27.86 -14.30 -7.70
N GLN A 11 27.93 -15.56 -7.28
CA GLN A 11 27.27 -16.04 -6.06
C GLN A 11 28.07 -15.55 -4.84
N ALA A 12 27.59 -14.51 -4.18
CA ALA A 12 28.06 -14.14 -2.85
C ALA A 12 27.35 -15.00 -1.80
N GLN A 13 28.08 -15.95 -1.22
CA GLN A 13 27.70 -16.70 -0.03
C GLN A 13 27.70 -15.76 1.18
N GLY A 14 26.52 -15.35 1.63
CA GLY A 14 26.35 -14.57 2.86
C GLY A 14 26.32 -15.48 4.09
N HIS A 15 27.38 -15.40 4.89
CA HIS A 15 27.49 -16.04 6.21
C HIS A 15 26.34 -15.60 7.14
N GLY A 16 25.57 -16.58 7.62
CA GLY A 16 24.56 -16.41 8.66
C GLY A 16 25.22 -16.16 10.02
N GLN A 17 25.13 -14.92 10.52
CA GLN A 17 25.42 -14.62 11.92
C GLN A 17 24.18 -14.96 12.76
N GLY A 18 24.36 -15.92 13.68
CA GLY A 18 23.35 -16.33 14.64
C GLY A 18 22.95 -15.18 15.57
N ARG A 19 21.64 -14.95 15.68
CA ARG A 19 21.09 -14.09 16.73
C ARG A 19 21.01 -14.87 18.05
N PRO A 20 21.43 -14.28 19.18
CA PRO A 20 21.24 -14.88 20.50
C PRO A 20 19.76 -14.88 20.92
N PRO A 21 19.31 -15.86 21.73
CA PRO A 21 17.94 -15.97 22.19
C PRO A 21 17.59 -14.84 23.18
N MET A 22 16.40 -14.25 23.02
CA MET A 22 15.87 -13.26 23.95
C MET A 22 15.31 -13.93 25.23
N PRO A 23 15.45 -13.30 26.41
CA PRO A 23 14.91 -13.81 27.66
C PRO A 23 13.39 -13.67 27.71
N GLY A 24 12.72 -14.73 28.17
CA GLY A 24 11.26 -14.81 28.28
C GLY A 24 10.68 -13.90 29.38
N PRO A 25 9.38 -13.57 29.29
CA PRO A 25 8.70 -12.75 30.29
C PRO A 25 8.46 -13.50 31.62
N PRO A 26 8.47 -12.78 32.77
CA PRO A 26 8.27 -13.39 34.08
C PRO A 26 6.80 -13.76 34.35
N MET A 27 6.60 -14.89 35.02
CA MET A 27 5.30 -15.38 35.47
C MET A 27 4.77 -14.56 36.66
N PRO A 28 3.46 -14.27 36.74
CA PRO A 28 2.85 -13.74 37.96
C PRO A 28 2.61 -14.87 38.99
N GLY A 29 3.13 -14.65 40.21
CA GLY A 29 2.97 -15.54 41.36
C GLY A 29 1.61 -15.43 42.08
N PRO A 30 1.41 -16.24 43.13
CA PRO A 30 0.11 -16.56 43.72
C PRO A 30 -0.33 -15.53 44.78
N ARG A 31 -1.64 -15.26 44.87
CA ARG A 31 -2.25 -14.57 46.02
C ARG A 31 -3.05 -15.56 46.86
N MET A 32 -2.48 -15.92 48.01
CA MET A 32 -3.21 -16.44 49.17
C MET A 32 -3.69 -15.27 50.04
N GLY A 33 -4.88 -15.40 50.61
CA GLY A 33 -5.41 -14.50 51.64
C GLY A 33 -6.73 -15.04 52.19
N GLY A 34 -6.65 -15.81 53.29
CA GLY A 34 -7.77 -16.26 54.11
C GLY A 34 -8.07 -15.30 55.30
N PRO A 35 -8.76 -15.75 56.37
CA PRO A 35 -10.10 -15.28 56.81
C PRO A 35 -10.10 -14.52 58.16
N PRO A 36 -11.29 -14.21 58.73
CA PRO A 36 -11.63 -14.83 60.02
C PRO A 36 -13.11 -15.20 60.25
N MET A 37 -13.31 -15.93 61.36
CA MET A 37 -14.47 -16.69 61.81
C MET A 37 -15.60 -15.90 62.51
N SER A 38 -16.81 -16.47 62.52
CA SER A 38 -17.82 -16.44 63.60
C SER A 38 -18.81 -17.60 63.32
N GLY A 39 -18.98 -18.63 64.15
CA GLY A 39 -19.71 -18.68 65.43
C GLY A 39 -20.88 -19.70 65.30
N PRO A 40 -21.18 -20.56 66.29
CA PRO A 40 -22.11 -21.68 66.12
C PRO A 40 -23.58 -21.26 66.25
N PHE A 41 -24.40 -21.61 65.23
CA PHE A 41 -25.86 -21.48 65.27
C PHE A 41 -26.52 -22.78 65.79
N PRO A 42 -27.59 -22.68 66.60
CA PRO A 42 -28.31 -23.85 67.14
C PRO A 42 -29.10 -24.60 66.06
N PRO A 43 -29.43 -25.89 66.27
CA PRO A 43 -30.19 -26.68 65.31
C PRO A 43 -31.65 -26.20 65.23
N ALA A 44 -32.03 -25.69 64.07
CA ALA A 44 -33.44 -25.44 63.73
C ALA A 44 -34.15 -26.78 63.49
N GLY A 45 -35.29 -26.97 64.17
CA GLY A 45 -36.13 -28.15 64.04
C GLY A 45 -36.71 -28.34 62.62
N PRO A 46 -37.30 -29.52 62.36
CA PRO A 46 -37.77 -29.89 61.03
C PRO A 46 -38.84 -28.90 60.52
N PRO A 47 -38.69 -28.37 59.29
CA PRO A 47 -39.67 -27.46 58.72
C PRO A 47 -40.98 -28.19 58.47
N GLY A 48 -42.06 -27.64 59.02
CA GLY A 48 -43.42 -28.04 58.65
C GLY A 48 -43.68 -27.81 57.16
N PRO A 49 -44.58 -28.58 56.54
CA PRO A 49 -44.88 -28.46 55.11
C PRO A 49 -45.30 -27.02 54.79
N PRO A 50 -44.69 -26.38 53.78
CA PRO A 50 -45.02 -25.01 53.44
C PRO A 50 -46.48 -24.94 52.98
N PRO A 51 -47.24 -23.93 53.42
CA PRO A 51 -48.59 -23.72 52.92
C PRO A 51 -48.53 -23.48 51.41
N VAL A 52 -49.39 -24.19 50.67
CA VAL A 52 -49.52 -24.06 49.21
C VAL A 52 -50.00 -22.64 48.90
N LYS A 53 -49.05 -21.71 48.74
CA LYS A 53 -49.34 -20.34 48.31
C LYS A 53 -49.73 -20.38 46.85
N ARG A 54 -51.00 -20.11 46.58
CA ARG A 54 -51.48 -19.84 45.22
C ARG A 54 -50.66 -18.67 44.66
N PRO A 55 -50.03 -18.82 43.48
CA PRO A 55 -49.18 -17.78 42.92
C PRO A 55 -50.00 -16.50 42.76
N SER A 56 -49.46 -15.38 43.28
CA SER A 56 -50.13 -14.10 43.16
C SER A 56 -50.19 -13.71 41.68
N PRO A 57 -51.24 -13.00 41.23
CA PRO A 57 -51.36 -12.56 39.84
C PRO A 57 -50.17 -11.72 39.36
N ILE A 58 -49.42 -11.08 40.27
CA ILE A 58 -48.21 -10.32 39.96
C ILE A 58 -47.08 -11.24 39.47
N VAL A 59 -46.98 -12.47 39.98
CA VAL A 59 -45.98 -13.45 39.51
C VAL A 59 -46.23 -13.82 38.05
N TRP A 60 -47.50 -13.97 37.67
CA TRP A 60 -47.87 -14.26 36.28
C TRP A 60 -47.58 -13.09 35.33
N VAL A 61 -47.79 -11.85 35.78
CA VAL A 61 -47.40 -10.65 35.00
C VAL A 61 -45.89 -10.60 34.83
N ALA A 62 -45.10 -10.84 35.88
CA ALA A 62 -43.65 -10.84 35.79
C ALA A 62 -43.11 -11.93 34.83
N VAL A 63 -43.69 -13.13 34.88
CA VAL A 63 -43.33 -14.23 33.97
C VAL A 63 -43.71 -13.90 32.53
N ALA A 64 -44.88 -13.30 32.30
CA ALA A 64 -45.31 -12.88 30.96
C ALA A 64 -44.37 -11.80 30.38
N VAL A 65 -44.01 -10.80 31.18
CA VAL A 65 -43.07 -9.74 30.77
C VAL A 65 -41.68 -10.33 30.48
N ALA A 66 -41.17 -11.21 31.33
CA ALA A 66 -39.89 -11.89 31.10
C ALA A 66 -39.93 -12.74 29.80
N GLY A 67 -41.04 -13.41 29.53
CA GLY A 67 -41.25 -14.16 28.29
C GLY A 67 -41.24 -13.25 27.06
N VAL A 68 -41.91 -12.09 27.11
CA VAL A 68 -41.92 -11.11 26.02
C VAL A 68 -40.52 -10.52 25.79
N VAL A 69 -39.79 -10.17 26.85
CA VAL A 69 -38.41 -9.64 26.74
C VAL A 69 -37.46 -10.69 26.17
N ALA A 70 -37.56 -11.95 26.60
CA ALA A 70 -36.76 -13.05 26.06
C ALA A 70 -37.08 -13.29 24.57
N LEU A 71 -38.36 -13.31 24.19
CA LEU A 71 -38.77 -13.46 22.80
C LEU A 71 -38.34 -12.27 21.93
N ALA A 72 -38.46 -11.04 22.45
CA ALA A 72 -37.99 -9.84 21.76
C ALA A 72 -36.45 -9.84 21.62
N GLY A 73 -35.72 -10.31 22.63
CA GLY A 73 -34.25 -10.47 22.57
C GLY A 73 -33.83 -11.52 21.55
N VAL A 74 -34.52 -12.66 21.47
CA VAL A 74 -34.27 -13.71 20.46
C VAL A 74 -34.63 -13.20 19.06
N ALA A 75 -35.76 -12.51 18.90
CA ALA A 75 -36.15 -11.93 17.61
C ALA A 75 -35.16 -10.83 17.17
N PHE A 76 -34.69 -10.00 18.09
CA PHE A 76 -33.67 -8.99 17.82
C PHE A 76 -32.34 -9.62 17.42
N LEU A 77 -31.89 -10.68 18.10
CA LEU A 77 -30.67 -11.43 17.72
C LEU A 77 -30.84 -12.22 16.42
N ALA A 78 -32.06 -12.61 16.03
CA ALA A 78 -32.33 -13.25 14.75
C ALA A 78 -32.37 -12.23 13.59
N LEU A 79 -32.89 -11.03 13.85
CA LEU A 79 -33.01 -9.96 12.85
C LEU A 79 -31.74 -9.12 12.70
N HIS A 80 -30.97 -8.94 13.78
CA HIS A 80 -29.68 -8.26 13.81
C HIS A 80 -28.52 -9.21 14.06
N GLY A 81 -28.75 -10.52 13.88
CA GLY A 81 -27.71 -11.53 14.01
C GLY A 81 -26.51 -11.15 13.17
N THR A 82 -25.33 -11.24 13.77
CA THR A 82 -23.99 -11.00 13.22
C THR A 82 -23.62 -11.98 12.10
N GLY A 83 -24.61 -12.55 11.41
CA GLY A 83 -24.45 -13.47 10.31
C GLY A 83 -23.58 -12.84 9.23
N ALA A 84 -22.64 -13.63 8.74
CA ALA A 84 -21.85 -13.25 7.59
C ALA A 84 -22.80 -12.81 6.46
N PRO A 85 -22.50 -11.70 5.77
CA PRO A 85 -23.34 -11.26 4.67
C PRO A 85 -23.53 -12.40 3.66
N THR A 86 -24.72 -12.52 3.07
CA THR A 86 -25.05 -13.55 2.06
C THR A 86 -25.13 -12.94 0.66
N GLY A 87 -24.85 -13.74 -0.38
CA GLY A 87 -24.95 -13.32 -1.79
C GLY A 87 -23.64 -12.73 -2.34
N PRO A 88 -23.64 -12.13 -3.54
CA PRO A 88 -22.39 -11.70 -4.18
C PRO A 88 -21.65 -10.63 -3.37
N VAL A 89 -20.33 -10.59 -3.48
CA VAL A 89 -19.51 -9.53 -2.88
C VAL A 89 -19.85 -8.19 -3.53
N LYS A 90 -20.03 -7.15 -2.72
CA LYS A 90 -20.35 -5.80 -3.16
C LYS A 90 -19.37 -4.78 -2.56
N ALA A 91 -19.34 -3.59 -3.15
CA ALA A 91 -18.77 -2.43 -2.47
C ALA A 91 -19.41 -2.24 -1.08
N ASP A 92 -18.64 -1.63 -0.20
CA ASP A 92 -18.96 -1.38 1.20
C ASP A 92 -19.00 -2.60 2.14
N GLN A 93 -18.81 -3.82 1.64
CA GLN A 93 -18.68 -5.01 2.49
C GLN A 93 -17.28 -5.15 3.08
N CYS A 94 -17.14 -5.85 4.21
CA CYS A 94 -15.86 -6.00 4.89
C CYS A 94 -15.23 -7.37 4.71
N VAL A 95 -13.91 -7.41 4.84
CA VAL A 95 -13.08 -8.60 4.71
C VAL A 95 -12.13 -8.76 5.89
N ASP A 96 -11.70 -9.99 6.14
CA ASP A 96 -10.87 -10.38 7.30
C ASP A 96 -9.35 -10.14 7.14
N THR A 97 -8.95 -9.58 5.99
CA THR A 97 -7.55 -9.32 5.64
C THR A 97 -7.31 -7.82 5.56
N GLY A 98 -6.22 -7.36 6.16
CA GLY A 98 -5.72 -5.99 6.06
C GLY A 98 -4.41 -5.97 5.29
N PHE A 99 -3.98 -4.77 4.88
CA PHE A 99 -2.86 -4.57 3.96
C PHE A 99 -1.79 -3.67 4.59
N GLY A 100 -0.57 -4.16 4.71
CA GLY A 100 0.60 -3.42 5.13
C GLY A 100 1.57 -3.15 3.99
N ALA A 101 2.53 -2.26 4.21
CA ALA A 101 3.52 -1.86 3.20
C ALA A 101 4.47 -2.99 2.76
N ASP A 102 4.56 -4.08 3.55
CA ASP A 102 5.44 -5.22 3.31
C ASP A 102 4.69 -6.50 2.92
N ASP A 103 3.38 -6.43 2.70
CA ASP A 103 2.61 -7.59 2.29
C ASP A 103 3.08 -8.02 0.90
N GLY A 104 3.71 -9.20 0.84
CA GLY A 104 4.45 -9.66 -0.33
C GLY A 104 3.62 -9.66 -1.63
N LYS A 105 4.29 -9.91 -2.76
CA LYS A 105 3.73 -9.81 -4.14
C LYS A 105 2.55 -10.74 -4.48
N ARG A 106 1.99 -11.46 -3.51
CA ARG A 106 0.91 -12.43 -3.72
C ARG A 106 -0.41 -11.81 -3.26
N ILE A 107 -1.39 -11.82 -4.15
CA ILE A 107 -2.78 -11.44 -3.84
C ILE A 107 -3.31 -12.39 -2.75
N PRO A 108 -3.58 -11.91 -1.52
CA PRO A 108 -4.07 -12.77 -0.46
C PRO A 108 -5.50 -13.23 -0.78
N PRO A 109 -5.90 -14.43 -0.33
CA PRO A 109 -7.31 -14.77 -0.21
C PRO A 109 -7.90 -14.06 1.01
N SER A 110 -9.14 -13.59 0.91
CA SER A 110 -9.88 -13.03 2.05
C SER A 110 -11.25 -13.63 2.18
N LEU A 111 -11.78 -13.66 3.40
CA LEU A 111 -13.17 -14.04 3.67
C LEU A 111 -14.00 -12.79 3.88
N ARG A 112 -15.21 -12.80 3.32
CA ARG A 112 -16.21 -11.78 3.65
C ARG A 112 -16.68 -11.96 5.10
N VAL A 113 -16.72 -10.87 5.83
CA VAL A 113 -17.21 -10.80 7.20
C VAL A 113 -18.19 -9.64 7.37
N SER A 114 -18.93 -9.62 8.49
CA SER A 114 -19.67 -8.41 8.86
C SER A 114 -18.68 -7.28 9.18
N CYS A 115 -19.03 -6.03 8.87
CA CYS A 115 -18.17 -4.88 9.19
C CYS A 115 -18.05 -4.59 10.69
N ASP A 116 -19.03 -5.04 11.48
CA ASP A 116 -19.01 -4.94 12.95
C ASP A 116 -18.25 -6.11 13.60
N ASP A 117 -17.82 -7.10 12.81
CA ASP A 117 -17.01 -8.21 13.32
C ASP A 117 -15.61 -7.71 13.72
N ALA A 118 -15.11 -8.16 14.88
CA ALA A 118 -13.76 -7.84 15.33
C ALA A 118 -12.66 -8.30 14.34
N LYS A 119 -12.98 -9.27 13.47
CA LYS A 119 -12.12 -9.75 12.39
C LYS A 119 -12.13 -8.86 11.17
N ALA A 120 -13.04 -7.90 11.03
CA ALA A 120 -13.07 -6.98 9.90
C ALA A 120 -11.82 -6.11 9.90
N LYS A 121 -11.01 -6.22 8.84
CA LYS A 121 -9.74 -5.48 8.69
C LYS A 121 -9.75 -4.50 7.54
N ALA A 122 -10.50 -4.78 6.49
CA ALA A 122 -10.63 -3.89 5.34
C ALA A 122 -12.06 -3.90 4.80
N LYS A 123 -12.39 -2.86 4.05
CA LYS A 123 -13.66 -2.60 3.39
C LYS A 123 -13.46 -2.62 1.88
N VAL A 124 -14.35 -3.31 1.17
CA VAL A 124 -14.37 -3.37 -0.29
C VAL A 124 -14.78 -2.02 -0.85
N VAL A 125 -13.92 -1.44 -1.68
CA VAL A 125 -14.19 -0.16 -2.37
C VAL A 125 -14.71 -0.41 -3.78
N LYS A 126 -14.17 -1.43 -4.47
CA LYS A 126 -14.59 -1.81 -5.83
C LYS A 126 -14.43 -3.30 -6.04
N VAL A 127 -15.43 -3.93 -6.65
CA VAL A 127 -15.32 -5.29 -7.17
C VAL A 127 -14.88 -5.20 -8.63
N VAL A 128 -13.76 -5.84 -8.95
CA VAL A 128 -13.13 -5.81 -10.29
C VAL A 128 -13.67 -6.94 -11.16
N GLY A 129 -13.95 -8.10 -10.57
CA GLY A 129 -14.52 -9.21 -11.32
C GLY A 129 -14.82 -10.44 -10.48
N LYS A 130 -15.54 -11.39 -11.07
CA LYS A 130 -15.81 -12.71 -10.50
C LYS A 130 -14.98 -13.74 -11.26
N LYS A 131 -14.27 -14.60 -10.52
CA LYS A 131 -13.42 -15.66 -11.09
C LYS A 131 -13.63 -16.97 -10.36
N GLU A 132 -13.18 -18.05 -11.00
CA GLU A 132 -13.11 -19.37 -10.39
C GLU A 132 -11.65 -19.78 -10.26
N ALA A 133 -11.30 -20.37 -9.12
CA ALA A 133 -9.98 -20.89 -8.83
C ALA A 133 -9.71 -22.07 -9.76
N SER A 134 -8.75 -21.92 -10.66
CA SER A 134 -8.24 -23.03 -11.45
C SER A 134 -6.89 -23.48 -10.91
N ALA A 135 -6.58 -24.77 -11.04
CA ALA A 135 -5.31 -25.36 -10.59
C ALA A 135 -4.08 -24.76 -11.31
N PHE A 136 -4.28 -23.99 -12.39
CA PHE A 136 -3.23 -23.44 -13.26
C PHE A 136 -3.11 -21.91 -13.22
N GLN A 137 -3.74 -21.22 -12.26
CA GLN A 137 -3.65 -19.76 -12.11
C GLN A 137 -2.34 -19.30 -11.43
N PHE A 138 -1.19 -19.67 -12.01
CA PHE A 138 0.13 -19.11 -11.65
C PHE A 138 0.58 -17.97 -12.59
N GLY A 139 -0.32 -17.49 -13.46
CA GLY A 139 -0.04 -16.37 -14.34
C GLY A 139 0.13 -15.07 -13.56
N SER A 140 1.21 -14.35 -13.84
CA SER A 140 1.37 -12.97 -13.41
C SER A 140 0.30 -12.12 -14.11
N ARG A 141 -0.31 -11.18 -13.38
CA ARG A 141 -1.53 -10.49 -13.79
C ARG A 141 -1.24 -8.99 -13.94
N ALA A 142 -1.90 -8.36 -14.91
CA ALA A 142 -1.95 -6.92 -14.98
C ALA A 142 -2.54 -6.34 -13.68
N GLU A 143 -2.03 -5.18 -13.29
CA GLU A 143 -2.53 -4.45 -12.14
C GLU A 143 -4.03 -4.11 -12.33
N PRO A 144 -4.89 -4.39 -11.33
CA PRO A 144 -6.31 -4.14 -11.43
C PRO A 144 -6.61 -2.64 -11.49
N ASP A 145 -7.73 -2.29 -12.14
CA ASP A 145 -8.25 -0.91 -12.18
C ASP A 145 -8.90 -0.53 -10.85
N CYS A 146 -8.07 -0.33 -9.82
CA CYS A 146 -8.51 0.10 -8.50
C CYS A 146 -8.60 1.63 -8.40
N PRO A 147 -9.61 2.17 -7.68
CA PRO A 147 -9.71 3.61 -7.43
C PRO A 147 -8.55 4.09 -6.53
N SER A 148 -8.23 5.38 -6.61
CA SER A 148 -7.25 6.04 -5.73
C SER A 148 -7.61 5.83 -4.26
N GLY A 149 -6.61 5.70 -3.38
CA GLY A 149 -6.84 5.40 -1.96
C GLY A 149 -7.00 3.91 -1.65
N THR A 150 -6.93 3.02 -2.64
CA THR A 150 -7.00 1.58 -2.40
C THR A 150 -5.75 1.09 -1.67
N ASP A 151 -5.91 0.50 -0.49
CA ASP A 151 -4.79 -0.03 0.31
C ASP A 151 -4.31 -1.41 -0.17
N GLY A 152 -5.15 -2.15 -0.90
CA GLY A 152 -4.74 -3.41 -1.45
C GLY A 152 -5.79 -4.07 -2.35
N PHE A 153 -5.44 -5.25 -2.84
CA PHE A 153 -6.29 -6.06 -3.70
C PHE A 153 -6.30 -7.50 -3.23
N THR A 154 -7.48 -8.11 -3.24
CA THR A 154 -7.69 -9.46 -2.70
C THR A 154 -8.68 -10.27 -3.51
N ASN A 155 -8.58 -11.59 -3.35
CA ASN A 155 -9.56 -12.56 -3.79
C ASN A 155 -10.53 -12.86 -2.64
N VAL A 156 -11.68 -12.19 -2.63
CA VAL A 156 -12.72 -12.33 -1.62
C VAL A 156 -13.59 -13.56 -1.90
N ARG A 157 -13.71 -14.43 -0.90
CA ARG A 157 -14.60 -15.60 -0.93
C ARG A 157 -15.71 -15.45 0.10
N GLU A 158 -16.85 -16.09 -0.16
CA GLU A 158 -17.93 -16.16 0.82
C GLU A 158 -17.58 -17.19 1.91
N LYS A 159 -17.03 -18.34 1.49
CA LYS A 159 -16.50 -19.39 2.37
C LYS A 159 -15.10 -19.80 1.94
N LYS A 160 -14.33 -20.36 2.87
CA LYS A 160 -12.91 -20.71 2.65
C LYS A 160 -12.74 -21.74 1.53
N GLU A 161 -13.66 -22.69 1.43
CA GLU A 161 -13.67 -23.79 0.48
C GLU A 161 -14.22 -23.40 -0.91
N ASP A 162 -14.76 -22.18 -1.06
CA ASP A 162 -15.35 -21.76 -2.32
C ASP A 162 -14.28 -21.66 -3.43
N LYS A 163 -14.59 -22.30 -4.56
CA LYS A 163 -13.79 -22.15 -5.78
C LYS A 163 -14.02 -20.81 -6.44
N THR A 164 -15.23 -20.27 -6.32
CA THR A 164 -15.57 -18.94 -6.82
C THR A 164 -15.03 -17.88 -5.87
N TYR A 165 -14.39 -16.85 -6.42
CA TYR A 165 -13.94 -15.68 -5.68
C TYR A 165 -14.21 -14.40 -6.47
N TYR A 166 -14.26 -13.29 -5.75
CA TYR A 166 -14.37 -11.95 -6.30
C TYR A 166 -13.04 -11.22 -6.13
N GLU A 167 -12.52 -10.70 -7.22
CA GLU A 167 -11.38 -9.80 -7.19
C GLU A 167 -11.86 -8.42 -6.74
N ALA A 168 -11.27 -7.88 -5.67
CA ALA A 168 -11.73 -6.65 -5.05
C ALA A 168 -10.59 -5.75 -4.61
N CYS A 169 -10.77 -4.45 -4.85
CA CYS A 169 -9.97 -3.37 -4.30
C CYS A 169 -10.52 -3.03 -2.91
N VAL A 170 -9.64 -2.92 -1.93
CA VAL A 170 -10.04 -2.75 -0.53
C VAL A 170 -9.27 -1.63 0.14
N ARG A 171 -9.88 -1.06 1.17
CA ARG A 171 -9.33 -0.03 2.06
C ARG A 171 -9.33 -0.57 3.48
N ASN A 172 -8.21 -0.49 4.18
CA ASN A 172 -8.15 -0.89 5.59
C ASN A 172 -9.19 -0.12 6.41
N LEU A 173 -9.72 -0.76 7.45
CA LEU A 173 -10.63 -0.11 8.39
C LEU A 173 -9.86 0.62 9.50
N LYS A 174 -8.66 0.14 9.82
CA LYS A 174 -7.80 0.62 10.89
C LYS A 174 -6.34 0.45 10.49
N GLY A 175 -5.45 1.20 11.14
CA GLY A 175 -3.99 1.07 10.97
C GLY A 175 -3.47 1.91 9.81
N ALA A 176 -2.34 1.50 9.24
CA ALA A 176 -1.72 2.19 8.12
C ALA A 176 -2.55 2.03 6.84
N HIS A 177 -2.51 3.06 6.00
CA HIS A 177 -3.20 3.10 4.72
C HIS A 177 -2.16 3.25 3.60
N PRO A 178 -1.56 2.14 3.13
CA PRO A 178 -0.54 2.20 2.09
C PRO A 178 -1.06 2.78 0.77
N GLY A 179 -2.38 2.82 0.55
CA GLY A 179 -3.01 3.45 -0.61
C GLY A 179 -3.15 4.98 -0.50
N ASP A 180 -2.76 5.59 0.62
CA ASP A 180 -2.74 7.04 0.75
C ASP A 180 -1.58 7.66 -0.04
N PRO A 181 -1.81 8.84 -0.66
CA PRO A 181 -0.78 9.54 -1.42
C PRO A 181 0.57 9.66 -0.70
N GLY A 182 1.57 8.95 -1.22
CA GLY A 182 2.95 8.97 -0.72
C GLY A 182 3.21 8.11 0.52
N ALA A 183 2.23 7.33 0.99
CA ALA A 183 2.40 6.39 2.09
C ALA A 183 3.25 5.18 1.69
N GLY A 184 3.14 4.73 0.44
CA GLY A 184 3.89 3.60 -0.09
C GLY A 184 3.27 2.23 0.24
N GLY A 185 3.43 1.27 -0.67
CA GLY A 185 3.16 -0.15 -0.41
C GLY A 185 1.84 -0.66 -0.97
N ALA A 186 1.17 0.10 -1.84
CA ALA A 186 -0.03 -0.29 -2.53
C ALA A 186 0.11 -0.08 -4.05
N PHE A 187 -0.91 0.50 -4.68
CA PHE A 187 -0.98 0.77 -6.12
C PHE A 187 -0.53 2.19 -6.43
N LEU A 188 0.20 2.36 -7.53
CA LEU A 188 0.65 3.68 -7.95
C LEU A 188 -0.52 4.55 -8.40
N SER A 189 -0.68 5.67 -7.69
CA SER A 189 -1.72 6.68 -7.84
C SER A 189 -1.14 8.09 -7.78
N ALA A 190 -1.98 9.11 -7.98
CA ALA A 190 -1.53 10.49 -7.93
C ALA A 190 -1.12 10.88 -6.50
N GLY A 191 0.10 11.40 -6.37
CA GLY A 191 0.73 11.80 -5.12
C GLY A 191 1.78 10.82 -4.60
N ASP A 192 1.86 9.63 -5.19
CA ASP A 192 2.83 8.61 -4.78
C ASP A 192 4.22 8.86 -5.34
N CYS A 193 5.22 8.27 -4.69
CA CYS A 193 6.62 8.35 -5.11
C CYS A 193 7.06 7.01 -5.70
N VAL A 194 7.68 7.05 -6.88
CA VAL A 194 8.21 5.86 -7.54
C VAL A 194 9.68 5.67 -7.24
N SER A 195 10.09 4.43 -7.01
CA SER A 195 11.50 4.00 -6.98
C SER A 195 11.97 3.66 -8.40
N SER A 196 13.26 3.89 -8.66
CA SER A 196 13.99 3.68 -9.93
C SER A 196 13.58 4.56 -11.11
N GLY A 197 14.57 5.25 -11.67
CA GLY A 197 14.49 6.01 -12.93
C GLY A 197 14.76 5.16 -14.16
N SER A 198 14.34 5.69 -15.31
CA SER A 198 14.72 5.44 -16.72
C SER A 198 14.76 3.98 -17.25
N ILE A 199 15.19 2.99 -16.46
CA ILE A 199 15.47 1.60 -16.86
C ILE A 199 14.80 0.58 -15.90
N GLY A 200 14.31 1.03 -14.75
CA GLY A 200 13.71 0.17 -13.72
C GLY A 200 12.18 0.09 -13.74
N PHE A 201 11.64 -1.01 -13.23
CA PHE A 201 10.22 -1.17 -12.97
C PHE A 201 9.83 -0.23 -11.81
N GLY A 202 9.15 0.86 -12.11
CA GLY A 202 8.63 1.77 -11.10
C GLY A 202 7.82 1.02 -10.05
N LYS A 203 8.35 0.92 -8.83
CA LYS A 203 7.59 0.46 -7.68
C LYS A 203 7.27 1.63 -6.80
N GLU A 204 6.09 1.64 -6.22
CA GLU A 204 5.75 2.59 -5.19
C GLU A 204 6.71 2.47 -4.00
N GLN A 205 7.07 3.61 -3.43
CA GLN A 205 7.70 3.68 -2.13
C GLN A 205 7.18 4.91 -1.36
N PRO A 206 7.29 4.89 -0.01
CA PRO A 206 6.93 6.06 0.78
C PRO A 206 7.73 7.28 0.34
N CYS A 207 7.07 8.42 0.17
CA CYS A 207 7.72 9.68 -0.20
C CYS A 207 8.67 10.22 0.89
N SER A 208 8.55 9.70 2.12
CA SER A 208 9.44 10.00 3.24
C SER A 208 10.78 9.27 3.15
N LYS A 209 10.89 8.22 2.33
CA LYS A 209 12.18 7.59 2.04
C LYS A 209 13.00 8.53 1.16
N THR A 210 14.32 8.42 1.26
CA THR A 210 15.23 9.05 0.29
C THR A 210 15.20 8.28 -1.03
N ASP A 211 15.83 8.83 -2.06
CA ASP A 211 16.15 8.09 -3.29
C ASP A 211 14.93 7.61 -4.10
N TRP A 212 13.79 8.30 -3.98
CA TRP A 212 12.72 8.18 -4.96
C TRP A 212 13.02 8.98 -6.20
N TYR A 213 12.56 8.43 -7.33
CA TYR A 213 12.84 8.98 -8.63
C TYR A 213 11.89 10.11 -8.98
N GLY A 214 10.58 9.89 -8.92
CA GLY A 214 9.62 10.93 -9.29
C GLY A 214 8.33 10.82 -8.49
N LYS A 215 7.60 11.94 -8.42
CA LYS A 215 6.27 12.00 -7.81
C LYS A 215 5.24 11.86 -8.90
N VAL A 216 4.37 10.86 -8.79
CA VAL A 216 3.24 10.67 -9.70
C VAL A 216 2.27 11.83 -9.50
N ILE A 217 1.93 12.53 -10.56
CA ILE A 217 0.92 13.61 -10.54
C ILE A 217 -0.35 13.22 -11.30
N ALA A 218 -0.27 12.20 -12.13
CA ALA A 218 -1.40 11.56 -12.79
C ALA A 218 -1.00 10.16 -13.27
N ARG A 219 -1.99 9.30 -13.44
CA ARG A 219 -1.86 8.00 -14.08
C ARG A 219 -2.91 7.92 -15.18
N VAL A 220 -2.49 7.69 -16.41
CA VAL A 220 -3.31 7.87 -17.61
C VAL A 220 -3.10 6.75 -18.62
N ASN A 221 -4.01 6.65 -19.59
CA ASN A 221 -3.94 5.63 -20.65
C ASN A 221 -2.83 5.88 -21.68
N ALA A 222 -2.46 7.13 -21.94
CA ALA A 222 -1.48 7.51 -22.95
C ALA A 222 -0.70 8.77 -22.54
N GLU A 223 0.54 8.91 -23.00
CA GLU A 223 1.43 10.04 -22.63
C GLU A 223 0.85 11.42 -22.98
N ASN A 224 0.14 11.53 -24.10
CA ASN A 224 -0.50 12.78 -24.51
C ASN A 224 -1.66 13.22 -23.59
N ALA A 225 -2.14 12.34 -22.71
CA ALA A 225 -3.15 12.66 -21.70
C ALA A 225 -2.52 13.17 -20.39
N CYS A 226 -1.19 13.23 -20.30
CA CYS A 226 -0.52 13.75 -19.12
C CYS A 226 -0.78 15.26 -18.93
N PRO A 227 -0.97 15.74 -17.68
CA PRO A 227 -1.13 17.16 -17.41
C PRO A 227 0.05 18.00 -17.93
N ALA A 228 -0.18 19.26 -18.29
CA ALA A 228 0.88 20.14 -18.82
C ALA A 228 2.11 20.28 -17.89
N LYS A 229 1.89 20.19 -16.57
CA LYS A 229 2.94 20.23 -15.53
C LYS A 229 3.79 18.95 -15.44
N THR A 230 3.53 17.94 -16.26
CA THR A 230 4.34 16.73 -16.35
C THR A 230 5.72 17.05 -16.91
N LEU A 231 6.73 16.59 -16.18
CA LEU A 231 8.14 16.72 -16.58
C LEU A 231 8.64 15.45 -17.25
N GLU A 232 8.15 14.31 -16.81
CA GLU A 232 8.59 12.99 -17.25
C GLU A 232 7.44 11.99 -17.27
N THR A 233 7.57 10.94 -18.06
CA THR A 233 6.60 9.85 -18.09
C THR A 233 7.29 8.52 -17.87
N MET A 234 6.62 7.61 -17.16
CA MET A 234 7.07 6.25 -16.95
C MET A 234 5.97 5.28 -17.38
N LYS A 235 6.32 4.25 -18.15
CA LYS A 235 5.39 3.19 -18.55
C LYS A 235 5.46 2.02 -17.59
N LEU A 236 4.34 1.72 -16.94
CA LEU A 236 4.15 0.49 -16.19
C LEU A 236 4.22 -0.69 -17.16
N ARG A 237 5.10 -1.65 -16.87
CA ARG A 237 5.14 -2.93 -17.58
C ARG A 237 4.32 -3.95 -16.80
N SER A 238 3.33 -4.54 -17.45
CA SER A 238 2.62 -5.69 -16.88
C SER A 238 3.57 -6.89 -16.83
N PHE A 239 3.81 -7.42 -15.64
CA PHE A 239 4.45 -8.71 -15.50
C PHE A 239 3.39 -9.79 -15.70
N GLY A 240 3.53 -10.63 -16.72
CA GLY A 240 2.65 -11.80 -16.94
C GLY A 240 1.61 -11.67 -18.03
N GLY A 241 1.64 -10.59 -18.81
CA GLY A 241 0.72 -10.37 -19.91
C GLY A 241 -0.52 -9.58 -19.50
N GLY A 242 -1.22 -9.06 -20.50
CA GLY A 242 -2.34 -8.14 -20.32
C GLY A 242 -1.92 -6.67 -20.28
N ASN A 243 -2.89 -5.80 -20.55
CA ASN A 243 -2.71 -4.35 -20.54
C ASN A 243 -3.02 -3.84 -19.13
N ALA A 244 -2.05 -3.17 -18.49
CA ALA A 244 -2.33 -2.46 -17.25
C ALA A 244 -3.30 -1.31 -17.53
N ALA A 245 -4.32 -1.14 -16.70
CA ALA A 245 -5.19 0.02 -16.78
C ALA A 245 -4.35 1.27 -16.49
N ASN A 246 -4.48 2.29 -17.34
CA ASN A 246 -3.72 3.54 -17.25
C ASN A 246 -2.21 3.30 -17.06
N PRO A 247 -1.50 2.73 -18.06
CA PRO A 247 -0.13 2.27 -17.89
C PRO A 247 0.90 3.40 -17.86
N VAL A 248 0.51 4.66 -18.12
CA VAL A 248 1.44 5.79 -18.15
C VAL A 248 1.34 6.55 -16.84
N LEU A 249 2.45 6.62 -16.11
CA LEU A 249 2.63 7.52 -14.98
C LEU A 249 3.16 8.85 -15.50
N CYS A 250 2.47 9.93 -15.16
CA CYS A 250 2.94 11.28 -15.40
C CYS A 250 3.65 11.75 -14.13
N LEU A 251 4.94 12.07 -14.25
CA LEU A 251 5.79 12.45 -13.13
C LEU A 251 5.98 13.97 -13.09
N GLY A 252 5.81 14.52 -11.89
CA GLY A 252 6.06 15.92 -11.57
C GLY A 252 7.43 16.13 -10.91
N PRO A 253 7.65 17.34 -10.35
CA PRO A 253 8.92 17.69 -9.71
C PRO A 253 9.20 16.88 -8.44
N GLY A 254 10.49 16.76 -8.12
CA GLY A 254 11.02 16.14 -6.90
C GLY A 254 11.72 14.81 -7.15
N GLY A 255 12.39 14.27 -6.12
CA GLY A 255 13.18 13.06 -6.24
C GLY A 255 14.32 13.25 -7.24
N GLY A 256 14.55 12.26 -8.09
CA GLY A 256 15.43 12.31 -9.27
C GLY A 256 14.88 13.10 -10.47
N VAL A 257 13.58 13.40 -10.58
CA VAL A 257 13.03 14.17 -11.71
C VAL A 257 13.54 15.61 -11.66
N LEU A 258 14.37 15.98 -12.65
CA LEU A 258 14.96 17.31 -12.78
C LEU A 258 13.90 18.36 -13.17
N SER A 259 13.85 19.44 -12.40
CA SER A 259 12.92 20.55 -12.54
C SER A 259 13.66 21.88 -12.65
N PRO A 260 13.05 22.94 -13.23
CA PRO A 260 13.63 24.27 -13.21
C PRO A 260 13.98 24.70 -11.78
N GLY A 261 15.22 25.13 -11.56
CA GLY A 261 15.75 25.45 -10.24
C GLY A 261 16.76 24.42 -9.71
N ASP A 262 16.63 23.15 -10.10
CA ASP A 262 17.54 22.09 -9.67
C ASP A 262 18.95 22.31 -10.24
N CYS A 263 19.98 21.91 -9.49
CA CYS A 263 21.34 21.85 -9.98
C CYS A 263 21.77 20.40 -10.15
N ILE A 264 22.64 20.16 -11.13
CA ILE A 264 23.09 18.82 -11.49
C ILE A 264 24.59 18.65 -11.25
N GLU A 265 24.96 17.42 -10.89
CA GLU A 265 26.34 16.94 -10.82
C GLU A 265 26.93 16.76 -12.22
N ASP A 266 28.25 16.54 -12.29
CA ASP A 266 28.94 16.29 -13.54
C ASP A 266 28.47 14.97 -14.19
N PRO A 267 27.83 15.01 -15.38
CA PRO A 267 27.34 13.82 -16.05
C PRO A 267 28.47 12.91 -16.54
N SER A 268 29.71 13.41 -16.62
CA SER A 268 30.86 12.63 -17.12
C SER A 268 31.13 11.34 -16.34
N PHE A 269 30.60 11.21 -15.12
CA PHE A 269 30.81 10.04 -14.26
C PHE A 269 29.58 9.14 -14.13
N ASN A 270 28.39 9.61 -14.53
CA ASN A 270 27.14 8.91 -14.30
C ASN A 270 26.58 8.36 -15.62
N ILE A 271 26.71 7.05 -15.81
CA ILE A 271 26.07 6.33 -16.91
C ILE A 271 24.65 5.98 -16.45
N GLY A 272 23.64 6.74 -16.87
CA GLY A 272 22.24 6.34 -16.79
C GLY A 272 21.28 7.36 -16.18
N ASP A 273 21.68 8.08 -15.13
CA ASP A 273 20.86 9.10 -14.47
C ASP A 273 21.70 10.34 -14.09
N LEU A 274 21.09 11.53 -14.18
CA LEU A 274 21.72 12.78 -13.78
C LEU A 274 21.54 13.00 -12.27
N GLY A 275 22.64 13.02 -11.52
CA GLY A 275 22.64 13.32 -10.10
C GLY A 275 22.23 14.78 -9.82
N LYS A 276 21.42 15.00 -8.77
CA LYS A 276 21.11 16.34 -8.26
C LYS A 276 22.18 16.79 -7.27
N ALA A 277 22.63 18.02 -7.42
CA ALA A 277 23.56 18.68 -6.52
C ALA A 277 22.89 19.85 -5.78
N GLN A 278 23.44 20.22 -4.62
CA GLN A 278 23.14 21.53 -4.03
C GLN A 278 23.76 22.62 -4.88
N CYS A 279 22.98 23.61 -5.32
CA CYS A 279 23.46 24.63 -6.26
C CYS A 279 24.70 25.44 -5.82
N GLY A 280 24.94 25.54 -4.50
CA GLY A 280 26.13 26.20 -3.96
C GLY A 280 27.35 25.30 -3.77
N SER A 281 27.20 23.96 -3.86
CA SER A 281 28.31 23.02 -3.65
C SER A 281 29.31 23.09 -4.81
N SER A 282 30.51 22.54 -4.63
CA SER A 282 31.53 22.37 -5.68
C SER A 282 31.11 21.42 -6.80
N ASP A 283 30.10 20.59 -6.54
CA ASP A 283 29.70 19.49 -7.41
C ASP A 283 28.63 19.92 -8.41
N ALA A 284 27.93 21.04 -8.14
CA ALA A 284 27.00 21.63 -9.09
C ALA A 284 27.74 22.22 -10.31
N ILE A 285 27.55 21.62 -11.48
CA ILE A 285 28.16 22.09 -12.73
C ILE A 285 27.20 22.94 -13.58
N ALA A 286 25.89 22.73 -13.43
CA ALA A 286 24.85 23.43 -14.17
C ALA A 286 23.56 23.51 -13.36
N LYS A 287 22.75 24.53 -13.66
CA LYS A 287 21.39 24.71 -13.15
C LYS A 287 20.39 24.45 -14.26
N VAL A 288 19.37 23.66 -13.98
CA VAL A 288 18.23 23.45 -14.87
C VAL A 288 17.39 24.72 -14.89
N VAL A 289 17.21 25.32 -16.06
CA VAL A 289 16.39 26.51 -16.26
C VAL A 289 15.09 26.20 -17.02
N GLY A 290 15.03 25.05 -17.69
CA GLY A 290 13.84 24.59 -18.39
C GLY A 290 13.91 23.12 -18.74
N ARG A 291 12.73 22.48 -18.89
CA ARG A 291 12.58 21.17 -19.53
C ARG A 291 11.48 21.31 -20.57
N VAL A 292 11.81 21.15 -21.84
CA VAL A 292 10.99 21.61 -22.97
C VAL A 292 10.94 20.57 -24.09
N ALA A 293 10.04 20.76 -25.05
CA ALA A 293 9.90 19.82 -26.17
C ALA A 293 11.00 20.02 -27.22
N THR A 294 11.41 21.27 -27.44
CA THR A 294 12.40 21.64 -28.46
C THR A 294 13.41 22.66 -27.94
N THR A 295 14.61 22.70 -28.51
CA THR A 295 15.67 23.64 -28.09
C THR A 295 15.28 25.10 -28.26
N LYS A 296 14.36 25.40 -29.20
CA LYS A 296 13.82 26.75 -29.43
C LYS A 296 12.97 27.27 -28.29
N GLU A 297 12.43 26.39 -27.45
CA GLU A 297 11.62 26.75 -26.28
C GLU A 297 12.49 27.02 -25.04
N CYS A 298 13.82 26.86 -25.12
CA CYS A 298 14.68 27.13 -23.99
C CYS A 298 14.61 28.61 -23.56
N PRO A 299 14.54 28.89 -22.25
CA PRO A 299 14.64 30.26 -21.75
C PRO A 299 15.92 30.95 -22.21
N ALA A 300 15.89 32.26 -22.39
CA ALA A 300 17.04 33.05 -22.87
C ALA A 300 18.28 32.97 -21.95
N GLU A 301 18.09 32.61 -20.68
CA GLU A 301 19.18 32.39 -19.71
C GLU A 301 19.89 31.03 -19.84
N ALA A 302 19.39 30.13 -20.69
CA ALA A 302 20.05 28.87 -20.99
C ALA A 302 21.31 29.12 -21.81
N THR A 303 22.44 28.59 -21.33
CA THR A 303 23.74 28.67 -22.01
C THR A 303 24.11 27.35 -22.69
N ASP A 304 23.42 26.27 -22.34
CA ASP A 304 23.66 24.91 -22.82
C ASP A 304 22.36 24.11 -22.78
N TYR A 305 22.34 22.93 -23.41
CA TYR A 305 21.22 22.01 -23.33
C TYR A 305 21.66 20.54 -23.46
N MET A 306 20.88 19.65 -22.87
CA MET A 306 21.02 18.21 -23.05
C MET A 306 19.77 17.64 -23.72
N THR A 307 19.96 16.62 -24.57
CA THR A 307 18.87 15.93 -25.24
C THR A 307 18.78 14.48 -24.81
N SER A 308 17.57 13.98 -24.59
CA SER A 308 17.29 12.56 -24.30
C SER A 308 16.24 12.05 -25.28
N GLU A 309 16.63 11.09 -26.12
CA GLU A 309 15.71 10.49 -27.10
C GLU A 309 14.61 9.69 -26.41
N GLY A 310 13.37 9.84 -26.89
CA GLY A 310 12.20 9.13 -26.36
C GLY A 310 11.66 9.64 -25.02
N ALA A 311 12.28 10.64 -24.40
CA ALA A 311 11.75 11.29 -23.20
C ALA A 311 10.55 12.21 -23.53
N PHE A 312 9.61 12.33 -22.58
CA PHE A 312 8.40 13.17 -22.74
C PHE A 312 8.70 14.64 -23.04
N ARG A 313 9.74 15.17 -22.38
CA ARG A 313 10.33 16.48 -22.66
C ARG A 313 11.83 16.26 -22.89
N PRO A 314 12.24 16.06 -24.15
CA PRO A 314 13.57 15.55 -24.47
C PRO A 314 14.67 16.58 -24.27
N VAL A 315 14.36 17.87 -24.19
CA VAL A 315 15.36 18.93 -24.05
C VAL A 315 15.40 19.44 -22.61
N LEU A 316 16.55 19.31 -21.97
CA LEU A 316 16.87 19.93 -20.69
C LEU A 316 17.72 21.18 -20.94
N CYS A 317 17.17 22.35 -20.67
CA CYS A 317 17.85 23.64 -20.84
C CYS A 317 18.66 23.95 -19.59
N LEU A 318 19.94 24.25 -19.77
CA LEU A 318 20.91 24.38 -18.68
C LEU A 318 21.56 25.76 -18.69
N LYS A 319 21.75 26.31 -17.50
CA LYS A 319 22.66 27.43 -17.25
C LYS A 319 23.92 26.88 -16.60
N LYS A 320 25.02 26.95 -17.33
CA LYS A 320 26.32 26.45 -16.88
C LYS A 320 26.81 27.27 -15.68
N LEU A 321 27.23 26.57 -14.63
CA LEU A 321 27.79 27.18 -13.42
C LEU A 321 29.31 27.01 -13.38
N ARG A 322 29.81 25.83 -13.81
CA ARG A 322 31.23 25.49 -13.84
C ARG A 322 31.59 24.63 -15.05
N PRO A 323 32.87 24.56 -15.43
CA PRO A 323 33.32 23.61 -16.44
C PRO A 323 33.21 22.16 -15.96
N THR A 324 32.84 21.25 -16.86
CA THR A 324 32.87 19.79 -16.59
C THR A 324 34.30 19.29 -16.50
N LEU A 325 34.52 18.09 -15.95
CA LEU A 325 35.85 17.48 -15.93
C LEU A 325 36.40 17.32 -17.34
N THR A 326 35.58 16.88 -18.29
CA THR A 326 36.01 16.70 -19.68
C THR A 326 36.52 18.00 -20.30
N GLU A 327 35.88 19.12 -19.99
CA GLU A 327 36.33 20.44 -20.46
C GLU A 327 37.63 20.87 -19.79
N LYS A 328 37.77 20.63 -18.48
CA LYS A 328 39.02 20.89 -17.76
C LYS A 328 40.17 20.09 -18.37
N LEU A 329 39.97 18.81 -18.65
CA LEU A 329 40.97 17.94 -19.27
C LEU A 329 41.37 18.41 -20.67
N ARG A 330 40.41 18.87 -21.50
CA ARG A 330 40.70 19.43 -22.83
C ARG A 330 41.43 20.77 -22.79
N SER A 331 41.35 21.49 -21.67
CA SER A 331 42.02 22.80 -21.50
C SER A 331 43.46 22.70 -21.00
N LEU A 332 43.95 21.50 -20.63
CA LEU A 332 45.33 21.31 -20.21
C LEU A 332 46.27 21.33 -21.43
N PRO A 333 47.39 22.08 -21.39
CA PRO A 333 48.39 22.03 -22.45
C PRO A 333 49.01 20.63 -22.51
N GLY A 334 48.93 20.00 -23.68
CA GLY A 334 49.51 18.69 -23.98
C GLY A 334 50.99 18.74 -24.32
#